data_AF-A0A520Y356-F1
#
_entry.id   AF-A0A520Y356-F1
#
_cell.length_a   1.000
_cell.length_b   1.000
_cell.length_c   1.000
_cell.angle_alpha   90.00
_cell.angle_beta   90.00
_cell.angle_gamma   90.00
#
_symmetry.space_group_name_H-M   'P 1'
#
loop_
_entity.id
_entity.type
_entity.pdbx_description
1 polymer ?
#
loop_
_entity_poly.entity_id
_entity_poly.type
_entity_poly.pdbx_seq_one_letter_code
_entity_poly.pdbx_strand_id
1 'polypeptide(L)'
;MSPYPFLSPEWIEAAQAIREEYRDQVPPPTIVVRANVVLRDVPFGDGELYGFVDTSDGAMILEPGALDDPEVTITTDYATAHALFVSQDASKLMESFMLGKILITGDVAKVLALSPKVEPDQASLAQEIGERLEAITAG
;
A
#
# COMPACT_ATOMS: atom_id res chain seq x y z
N MET A 1 19.10 -0.80 -13.07
CA MET A 1 17.81 -0.45 -13.68
C MET A 1 17.60 1.02 -13.42
N SER A 2 17.09 1.79 -14.38
CA SER A 2 16.71 3.18 -14.08
C SER A 2 15.47 3.15 -13.18
N PRO A 3 15.39 3.98 -12.14
CA PRO A 3 14.21 4.02 -11.27
C PRO A 3 12.99 4.56 -12.03
N TYR A 4 11.80 4.10 -11.63
CA TYR A 4 10.50 4.43 -12.24
C TYR A 4 9.75 5.47 -11.40
N PRO A 5 8.98 6.38 -12.02
CA PRO A 5 8.08 7.26 -11.29
C PRO A 5 7.12 6.43 -10.44
N PHE A 6 6.93 6.80 -9.17
CA PHE A 6 6.02 6.10 -8.27
C PHE A 6 4.62 5.95 -8.89
N LEU A 7 4.06 4.73 -8.82
CA LEU A 7 2.77 4.36 -9.42
C LEU A 7 2.64 4.51 -10.94
N SER A 8 3.74 4.71 -11.68
CA SER A 8 3.71 4.50 -13.12
C SER A 8 3.41 3.04 -13.44
N PRO A 9 2.92 2.72 -14.65
CA PRO A 9 2.69 1.32 -15.05
C PRO A 9 3.92 0.43 -14.84
N GLU A 10 5.12 0.92 -15.19
CA GLU A 10 6.39 0.21 -15.03
C GLU A 10 6.77 0.03 -13.55
N TRP A 11 6.47 1.03 -12.71
CA TRP A 11 6.67 0.91 -11.27
C TRP A 11 5.74 -0.15 -10.66
N ILE A 12 4.46 -0.16 -11.05
CA ILE A 12 3.48 -1.13 -10.56
C ILE A 12 3.89 -2.54 -10.95
N GLU A 13 4.29 -2.76 -12.21
CA GLU A 13 4.79 -4.05 -12.68
C GLU A 13 6.04 -4.50 -11.90
N ALA A 14 7.00 -3.60 -11.69
CA ALA A 14 8.20 -3.90 -10.93
C ALA A 14 7.91 -4.19 -9.45
N ALA A 15 6.99 -3.44 -8.83
CA ALA A 15 6.55 -3.65 -7.45
C ALA A 15 5.80 -4.99 -7.28
N GLN A 16 4.95 -5.36 -8.24
CA GLN A 16 4.30 -6.68 -8.28
C GLN A 16 5.32 -7.81 -8.38
N ALA A 17 6.34 -7.66 -9.24
CA ALA A 17 7.41 -8.64 -9.37
C ALA A 17 8.18 -8.83 -8.05
N ILE A 18 8.53 -7.73 -7.37
CA ILE A 18 9.13 -7.78 -6.02
C ILE A 18 8.21 -8.55 -5.07
N ARG A 19 6.92 -8.19 -4.99
CA ARG A 19 5.97 -8.85 -4.09
C ARG A 19 5.87 -10.35 -4.36
N GLU A 20 5.85 -10.76 -5.62
CA GLU A 20 5.76 -12.17 -6.00
C GLU A 20 6.96 -12.98 -5.51
N GLU A 21 8.16 -12.42 -5.52
CA GLU A 21 9.38 -13.08 -5.00
C GLU A 21 9.29 -13.40 -3.50
N TYR A 22 8.50 -12.64 -2.73
CA TYR A 22 8.32 -12.83 -1.29
C TYR A 22 6.99 -13.47 -0.91
N ARG A 23 6.13 -13.83 -1.87
CA ARG A 23 4.78 -14.36 -1.60
C ARG A 23 4.78 -15.51 -0.59
N ASP A 24 5.71 -16.46 -0.74
CA ASP A 24 5.80 -17.64 0.13
C ASP A 24 6.45 -17.36 1.50
N GLN A 25 7.08 -16.19 1.66
CA GLN A 25 7.75 -15.77 2.89
C GLN A 25 6.86 -14.87 3.74
N VAL A 26 5.89 -14.18 3.12
CA VAL A 26 4.90 -13.36 3.81
C VAL A 26 3.83 -14.27 4.43
N PRO A 27 3.63 -14.23 5.76
CA PRO A 27 2.63 -15.08 6.38
C PRO A 27 1.22 -14.70 5.94
N PRO A 28 0.31 -15.69 5.84
CA PRO A 28 -1.03 -15.43 5.37
C PRO A 28 -1.76 -14.47 6.31
N PRO A 29 -2.60 -13.56 5.76
CA PRO A 29 -3.40 -12.66 6.56
C PRO A 29 -4.32 -13.46 7.51
N THR A 30 -4.38 -13.04 8.77
CA THR A 30 -5.20 -13.71 9.81
C THR A 30 -6.65 -13.23 9.82
N ILE A 31 -6.97 -12.24 8.99
CA ILE A 31 -8.29 -11.63 8.84
C ILE A 31 -8.62 -11.45 7.36
N VAL A 32 -9.90 -11.50 7.05
CA VAL A 32 -10.42 -11.13 5.73
C VAL A 32 -10.73 -9.63 5.72
N VAL A 33 -10.13 -8.92 4.78
CA VAL A 33 -10.38 -7.51 4.51
C VAL A 33 -10.48 -7.30 3.00
N ARG A 34 -11.55 -6.62 2.60
CA ARG A 34 -11.78 -6.12 1.25
C ARG A 34 -11.79 -4.59 1.31
N ALA A 35 -10.74 -3.95 0.82
CA ALA A 35 -10.59 -2.50 0.92
C ALA A 35 -10.31 -1.87 -0.44
N ASN A 36 -10.95 -0.73 -0.72
CA ASN A 36 -10.51 0.14 -1.81
C ASN A 36 -9.53 1.19 -1.28
N VAL A 37 -8.57 1.57 -2.12
CA VAL A 37 -7.62 2.65 -1.91
C VAL A 37 -7.80 3.66 -3.04
N VAL A 38 -8.13 4.89 -2.69
CA VAL A 38 -8.29 6.00 -3.62
C VAL A 38 -7.19 7.00 -3.37
N LEU A 39 -6.30 7.16 -4.35
CA LEU A 39 -5.26 8.18 -4.34
C LEU A 39 -5.74 9.40 -5.09
N ARG A 40 -5.51 10.56 -4.49
CA ARG A 40 -5.76 11.88 -5.08
C ARG A 40 -4.46 12.64 -5.29
N ASP A 41 -4.54 13.74 -6.03
CA ASP A 41 -3.43 14.63 -6.33
C ASP A 41 -2.27 13.88 -7.03
N VAL A 42 -2.61 12.88 -7.82
CA VAL A 42 -1.65 12.12 -8.62
C VAL A 42 -1.12 13.04 -9.74
N PRO A 43 0.21 13.12 -9.98
CA PRO A 43 0.78 14.08 -10.93
C PRO A 43 0.61 13.67 -12.41
N PHE A 44 -0.19 12.65 -12.68
CA PHE A 44 -0.45 12.10 -14.01
C PHE A 44 -1.91 11.64 -14.12
N GLY A 45 -2.33 11.34 -15.34
CA GLY A 45 -3.71 10.93 -15.62
C GLY A 45 -4.72 12.05 -15.32
N ASP A 46 -5.84 11.67 -14.72
CA ASP A 46 -6.93 12.54 -14.27
C ASP A 46 -6.75 13.04 -12.82
N GLY A 47 -5.62 12.72 -12.20
CA GLY A 47 -5.30 13.13 -10.83
C GLY A 47 -5.80 12.17 -9.75
N GLU A 48 -6.43 11.05 -10.13
CA GLU A 48 -6.82 9.99 -9.22
C GLU A 48 -6.25 8.63 -9.64
N LEU A 49 -6.02 7.76 -8.66
CA LEU A 49 -5.66 6.37 -8.91
C LEU A 49 -6.41 5.46 -7.95
N TYR A 50 -6.96 4.38 -8.48
CA TYR A 50 -7.74 3.42 -7.73
C TYR A 50 -6.95 2.12 -7.61
N GLY A 51 -6.86 1.61 -6.38
CA GLY A 51 -6.38 0.27 -6.10
C GLY A 51 -7.27 -0.42 -5.08
N PHE A 52 -7.02 -1.70 -4.86
CA PHE A 52 -7.69 -2.45 -3.82
C PHE A 52 -6.74 -3.38 -3.09
N VAL A 53 -7.09 -3.67 -1.84
CA VAL A 53 -6.51 -4.72 -1.03
C VAL A 53 -7.58 -5.79 -0.81
N ASP A 54 -7.26 -7.04 -1.11
CA ASP A 54 -8.13 -8.18 -0.81
C ASP A 54 -7.33 -9.28 -0.14
N THR A 55 -7.84 -9.78 0.98
CA THR A 55 -7.26 -10.93 1.71
C THR A 55 -8.20 -12.13 1.78
N SER A 56 -9.35 -12.10 1.08
CA SER A 56 -10.36 -13.17 1.15
C SER A 56 -9.85 -14.53 0.68
N ASP A 57 -8.87 -14.54 -0.22
CA ASP A 57 -8.30 -15.76 -0.80
C ASP A 57 -7.13 -16.33 0.03
N GLY A 58 -6.90 -15.79 1.23
CA GLY A 58 -5.85 -16.27 2.14
C GLY A 58 -4.45 -15.78 1.80
N ALA A 59 -4.32 -14.84 0.86
CA ALA A 59 -3.11 -14.11 0.53
C ALA A 59 -3.43 -12.62 0.42
N MET A 60 -2.44 -11.75 0.68
CA MET A 60 -2.61 -10.31 0.50
C MET A 60 -2.47 -9.96 -0.99
N ILE A 61 -3.55 -9.48 -1.59
CA ILE A 61 -3.59 -8.96 -2.96
C ILE A 61 -3.62 -7.44 -2.88
N LEU A 62 -2.75 -6.76 -3.63
CA LEU A 62 -2.74 -5.30 -3.80
C LEU A 62 -2.63 -4.98 -5.29
N GLU A 63 -3.69 -4.49 -5.89
CA GLU A 63 -3.75 -4.33 -7.36
C GLU A 63 -4.48 -3.04 -7.75
N PRO A 64 -4.21 -2.49 -8.95
CA PRO A 64 -5.02 -1.42 -9.52
C PRO A 64 -6.47 -1.84 -9.74
N GLY A 65 -7.40 -0.90 -9.58
CA GLY A 65 -8.83 -1.12 -9.76
C GLY A 65 -9.64 -0.81 -8.51
N ALA A 66 -10.87 -1.30 -8.46
CA ALA A 66 -11.77 -1.12 -7.33
C ALA A 66 -12.65 -2.37 -7.15
N LEU A 67 -12.89 -2.74 -5.90
CA LEU A 67 -13.88 -3.74 -5.52
C LEU A 67 -15.28 -3.11 -5.57
N ASP A 68 -16.26 -3.89 -6.03
CA ASP A 68 -17.67 -3.48 -6.07
C ASP A 68 -18.30 -3.38 -4.67
N ASP A 69 -17.85 -4.23 -3.75
CA ASP A 69 -18.33 -4.31 -2.37
C ASP A 69 -17.13 -4.29 -1.39
N PRO A 70 -16.50 -3.11 -1.22
CA PRO A 70 -15.44 -2.93 -0.26
C PRO A 70 -16.04 -2.76 1.15
N GLU A 71 -15.43 -3.40 2.14
CA GLU A 71 -15.79 -3.22 3.55
C GLU A 71 -15.19 -1.92 4.12
N VAL A 72 -14.10 -1.46 3.50
CA VAL A 72 -13.38 -0.24 3.85
C VAL A 72 -12.99 0.50 2.58
N THR A 73 -13.07 1.83 2.60
CA THR A 73 -12.40 2.67 1.60
C THR A 73 -11.43 3.62 2.29
N ILE A 74 -10.18 3.57 1.86
CA ILE A 74 -9.10 4.46 2.29
C ILE A 74 -8.90 5.48 1.18
N THR A 75 -8.89 6.76 1.52
CA THR A 75 -8.59 7.84 0.58
C THR A 75 -7.42 8.66 1.10
N THR A 76 -6.40 8.88 0.26
CA THR A 76 -5.24 9.68 0.63
C THR A 76 -4.61 10.39 -0.56
N ASP A 77 -3.66 11.28 -0.30
CA ASP A 77 -2.93 11.98 -1.35
C ASP A 77 -1.69 11.20 -1.80
N TYR A 78 -1.21 11.49 -3.01
CA TYR A 78 -0.06 10.84 -3.62
C TYR A 78 1.21 10.90 -2.76
N ALA A 79 1.45 12.02 -2.07
CA ALA A 79 2.63 12.19 -1.23
C ALA A 79 2.56 11.36 0.05
N THR A 80 1.39 11.27 0.67
CA THR A 80 1.14 10.41 1.83
C THR A 80 1.28 8.94 1.46
N ALA A 81 0.77 8.53 0.29
CA ALA A 81 0.95 7.16 -0.21
C ALA A 81 2.42 6.82 -0.48
N HIS A 82 3.18 7.74 -1.08
CA HIS A 82 4.62 7.56 -1.25
C HIS A 82 5.34 7.41 0.10
N ALA A 83 4.96 8.22 1.10
CA ALA A 83 5.52 8.12 2.45
C ALA A 83 5.20 6.78 3.12
N LEU A 84 4.05 6.18 2.80
CA LEU A 84 3.62 4.90 3.33
C LEU A 84 4.34 3.71 2.69
N PHE A 85 4.37 3.66 1.36
CA PHE A 85 4.79 2.47 0.61
C PHE A 85 6.25 2.49 0.17
N VAL A 86 6.86 3.67 0.05
CA VAL A 86 8.23 3.82 -0.47
C VAL A 86 9.16 4.29 0.64
N SER A 87 9.00 5.53 1.09
CA SER A 87 9.99 6.14 1.99
C SER A 87 9.82 5.77 3.47
N GLN A 88 8.72 5.10 3.82
CA GLN A 88 8.39 4.68 5.19
C GLN A 88 8.57 5.82 6.23
N ASP A 89 8.21 7.04 5.84
CA ASP A 89 8.46 8.25 6.63
C ASP A 89 7.38 8.44 7.68
N ALA A 90 7.64 7.93 8.88
CA ALA A 90 6.73 8.02 10.02
C ALA A 90 6.33 9.46 10.38
N SER A 91 7.22 10.44 10.16
CA SER A 91 6.93 11.85 10.45
C SER A 91 5.90 12.40 9.46
N LYS A 92 6.09 12.16 8.16
CA LYS A 92 5.13 12.57 7.11
C LYS A 92 3.78 11.86 7.25
N LEU A 93 3.78 10.59 7.67
CA LEU A 93 2.54 9.86 7.91
C LEU A 93 1.76 10.46 9.09
N MET A 94 2.43 10.78 10.19
CA MET A 94 1.82 11.44 11.34
C MET A 94 1.28 12.82 10.97
N GLU A 95 2.06 13.61 10.23
CA GLU A 95 1.62 14.91 9.70
C GLU A 95 0.38 14.77 8.82
N SER A 96 0.40 13.82 7.89
CA SER A 96 -0.71 13.56 6.97
C SER A 96 -2.00 13.17 7.71
N PHE A 97 -1.87 12.34 8.73
CA PHE A 97 -2.99 11.98 9.59
C PHE A 97 -3.53 13.20 10.35
N MET A 98 -2.67 14.02 10.96
CA MET A 98 -3.08 15.24 11.66
C MET A 98 -3.76 16.27 10.74
N LEU A 99 -3.34 16.34 9.48
CA LEU A 99 -3.94 17.21 8.46
C LEU A 99 -5.22 16.62 7.84
N GLY A 100 -5.64 15.43 8.24
CA GLY A 100 -6.84 14.76 7.69
C GLY A 100 -6.67 14.29 6.24
N LYS A 101 -5.42 14.11 5.77
CA LYS A 101 -5.09 13.60 4.43
C LYS A 101 -5.30 12.09 4.29
N ILE A 102 -5.63 11.41 5.37
CA ILE A 102 -6.01 9.99 5.37
C ILE A 102 -7.45 9.92 5.84
N LEU A 103 -8.35 9.64 4.91
CA LEU A 103 -9.76 9.42 5.19
C LEU A 103 -10.04 7.92 5.14
N ILE A 104 -10.65 7.39 6.19
CA ILE A 104 -11.08 5.98 6.26
C ILE A 104 -12.60 5.99 6.40
N THR A 105 -13.27 5.23 5.55
CA THR A 105 -14.71 5.00 5.59
C THR A 105 -15.00 3.50 5.63
N GLY A 106 -16.13 3.11 6.22
CA GLY A 106 -16.48 1.70 6.43
C GLY A 106 -16.01 1.15 7.79
N ASP A 107 -15.62 -0.12 7.84
CA ASP A 107 -15.24 -0.80 9.07
C ASP A 107 -13.78 -0.50 9.47
N VAL A 108 -13.60 0.54 10.28
CA VAL A 108 -12.28 0.94 10.81
C VAL A 108 -11.62 -0.16 11.64
N ALA A 109 -12.39 -1.07 12.27
CA ALA A 109 -11.80 -2.16 13.05
C ALA A 109 -10.99 -3.12 12.17
N LYS A 110 -11.37 -3.28 10.90
CA LYS A 110 -10.61 -4.09 9.93
C LYS A 110 -9.28 -3.46 9.56
N VAL A 111 -9.20 -2.13 9.43
CA VAL A 111 -7.93 -1.42 9.19
C VAL A 111 -6.98 -1.60 10.37
N LEU A 112 -7.50 -1.46 11.59
CA LEU A 112 -6.70 -1.67 12.79
C LEU A 112 -6.21 -3.12 12.92
N ALA A 113 -7.04 -4.08 12.52
CA ALA A 113 -6.68 -5.49 12.55
C ALA A 113 -5.70 -5.90 11.42
N LEU A 114 -5.65 -5.15 10.32
CA LEU A 114 -4.64 -5.28 9.25
C LEU A 114 -3.25 -4.82 9.67
N SER A 115 -3.14 -4.01 10.72
CA SER A 115 -1.86 -3.58 11.25
C SER A 115 -1.08 -4.81 11.70
N PRO A 116 0.08 -5.13 11.09
CA PRO A 116 0.79 -6.34 11.40
C PRO A 116 1.19 -6.33 12.88
N LYS A 117 0.97 -7.47 13.55
CA LYS A 117 1.73 -7.77 14.76
C LYS A 117 3.15 -8.06 14.28
N VAL A 118 4.01 -7.03 14.32
CA VAL A 118 5.38 -7.14 13.83
C VAL A 118 6.15 -8.07 14.75
N GLU A 119 6.20 -9.35 14.39
CA GLU A 119 7.19 -10.27 14.91
C GLU A 119 8.57 -9.87 14.36
N PRO A 120 9.68 -10.09 15.11
CA PRO A 120 11.00 -9.59 14.73
C PRO A 120 11.49 -10.07 13.35
N ASP A 121 11.12 -11.28 12.95
CA ASP A 121 11.44 -11.87 11.64
C ASP A 121 10.67 -11.22 10.49
N GLN A 122 9.41 -10.84 10.74
CA GLN A 122 8.60 -10.09 9.77
C GLN A 122 9.05 -8.64 9.61
N ALA A 123 9.64 -8.05 10.65
CA ALA A 123 10.21 -6.70 10.58
C ALA A 123 11.33 -6.62 9.53
N SER A 124 12.24 -7.60 9.53
CA SER A 124 13.35 -7.66 8.58
C SER A 124 12.88 -7.89 7.15
N LEU A 125 11.88 -8.76 6.95
CA LEU A 125 11.29 -8.98 5.62
C LEU A 125 10.59 -7.71 5.09
N ALA A 126 9.81 -7.04 5.93
CA ALA A 126 9.14 -5.79 5.55
C ALA A 126 10.13 -4.67 5.22
N GLN A 127 11.26 -4.60 5.93
CA GLN A 127 12.34 -3.67 5.64
C GLN A 127 12.99 -3.99 4.28
N GLU A 128 13.32 -5.26 4.00
CA GLU A 128 13.91 -5.67 2.72
C GLU A 128 13.01 -5.34 1.53
N ILE A 129 11.70 -5.63 1.65
CA ILE A 129 10.71 -5.25 0.63
C ILE A 129 10.68 -3.73 0.45
N GLY A 130 10.68 -2.97 1.54
CA GLY A 130 10.71 -1.50 1.53
C GLY A 130 11.93 -0.93 0.80
N GLU A 131 13.13 -1.42 1.13
CA GLU A 131 14.38 -1.02 0.49
C GLU A 131 14.38 -1.32 -1.02
N ARG A 132 13.79 -2.45 -1.43
CA ARG A 132 13.64 -2.78 -2.85
C ARG A 132 12.64 -1.88 -3.57
N LEU A 133 11.53 -1.54 -2.93
CA LEU A 133 10.56 -0.58 -3.46
C LEU A 133 11.20 0.80 -3.60
N GLU A 134 11.96 1.27 -2.61
CA GLU A 134 12.71 2.53 -2.69
C GLU A 134 13.72 2.51 -3.84
N ALA A 135 14.49 1.42 -4.00
CA ALA A 135 15.50 1.30 -5.05
C ALA A 135 14.94 1.35 -6.49
N ILE A 136 13.68 0.92 -6.70
CA ILE A 136 13.02 1.03 -8.01
C ILE A 136 12.26 2.34 -8.20
N THR A 137 12.16 3.19 -7.17
CA THR A 137 11.37 4.44 -7.22
C THR A 137 12.26 5.62 -7.57
N ALA A 138 11.81 6.46 -8.50
CA ALA A 138 12.49 7.71 -8.83
C ALA A 138 12.27 8.73 -7.70
N GLY A 139 13.34 9.40 -7.29
CA GLY A 139 13.33 10.44 -6.25
C GLY A 139 12.77 11.78 -6.70
#